data_AF-A0A391PGF3-F1
#
_entry.id   AF-A0A391PGF3-F1
#
_cell.length_a   1.000
_cell.length_b   1.000
_cell.length_c   1.000
_cell.angle_alpha   90.00
_cell.angle_beta   90.00
_cell.angle_gamma   90.00
#
_symmetry.space_group_name_H-M   'P 1'
#
loop_
_entity.id
_entity.type
_entity.pdbx_description
1 polymer ?
#
loop_
_entity_poly.entity_id
_entity_poly.type
_entity_poly.pdbx_seq_one_letter_code
_entity_poly.pdbx_strand_id
1 'polypeptide(L)'
;MPGVRMKLLSAAGLCAGGAAYLHGWTWEPALAVAVGVPLLLAAIPHVVTGMRTPSRHEDPVHDMSGTEFEDYVARIARSCGVPVIMTELSGDWGVDLIVGTRPNRLAIQCKRLSRPVGPGAVQEVVAGAPMQDCAHTMVVTNNDFTPAARKLAELHDCTLVSGAELTRLRGLIRQQVLERR
;
A
#
# COMPACT_ATOMS: atom_id res chain seq x y z
N MET A 1 20.80 -10.79 13.57
CA MET A 1 21.53 -11.64 14.54
C MET A 1 20.78 -11.67 15.88
N PRO A 2 19.92 -12.67 16.14
CA PRO A 2 19.06 -12.74 17.33
C PRO A 2 19.83 -12.90 18.65
N GLY A 3 21.00 -13.55 18.64
CA GLY A 3 21.77 -13.83 19.85
C GLY A 3 22.39 -12.61 20.55
N VAL A 4 22.68 -11.53 19.82
CA VAL A 4 23.27 -10.31 20.40
C VAL A 4 22.22 -9.50 21.16
N ARG A 5 20.99 -9.43 20.63
CA ARG A 5 19.87 -8.72 21.27
C ARG A 5 19.47 -9.35 22.60
N MET A 6 19.40 -10.68 22.65
CA MET A 6 19.04 -11.40 23.87
C MET A 6 20.06 -11.15 24.99
N LYS A 7 21.36 -11.16 24.67
CA LYS A 7 22.43 -10.85 25.63
C LYS A 7 22.35 -9.43 26.18
N LEU A 8 22.07 -8.44 25.32
CA LEU A 8 21.92 -7.04 25.72
C LEU A 8 20.70 -6.81 26.63
N LEU A 9 19.56 -7.44 26.32
CA LEU A 9 18.35 -7.35 27.14
C LEU A 9 18.56 -7.95 28.53
N SER A 10 19.20 -9.12 28.61
CA SER A 10 19.52 -9.75 29.89
C SER A 10 20.50 -8.89 30.72
N ALA A 11 21.50 -8.29 30.09
CA ALA A 11 22.43 -7.38 30.78
C ALA A 11 21.70 -6.14 31.35
N ALA A 12 20.79 -5.54 30.59
CA ALA A 12 20.01 -4.38 31.04
C ALA A 12 19.14 -4.70 32.28
N GLY A 13 18.50 -5.87 32.30
CA GLY A 13 17.73 -6.33 33.46
C GLY A 13 18.59 -6.53 34.70
N LEU A 14 19.70 -7.25 34.57
CA LEU A 14 20.62 -7.51 35.69
C LEU A 14 21.21 -6.21 36.27
N CYS A 15 21.59 -5.25 35.42
CA CYS A 15 22.08 -3.95 35.87
C CYS A 15 21.01 -3.15 36.63
N ALA A 16 19.77 -3.09 36.10
CA ALA A 16 18.68 -2.34 36.72
C ALA A 16 18.25 -2.94 38.07
N GLY A 17 18.13 -4.27 38.15
CA GLY A 17 17.81 -4.96 39.40
C GLY A 17 18.93 -4.86 40.44
N GLY A 18 20.20 -4.99 40.01
CA GLY A 18 21.36 -4.83 40.88
C GLY A 18 21.47 -3.41 41.46
N ALA A 19 21.25 -2.39 40.63
CA ALA A 19 21.24 -1.00 41.10
C ALA A 19 20.10 -0.75 42.12
N ALA A 20 18.90 -1.28 41.89
CA ALA A 20 17.79 -1.17 42.83
C ALA A 20 18.14 -1.78 44.20
N TYR A 21 18.74 -2.96 44.19
CA TYR A 21 19.19 -3.63 45.43
C TYR A 21 20.26 -2.82 46.18
N LEU A 22 21.26 -2.28 45.46
CA LEU A 22 22.30 -1.43 46.05
C LEU A 22 21.77 -0.12 46.64
N HIS A 23 20.64 0.38 46.14
CA HIS A 23 19.93 1.53 46.70
C HIS A 23 18.98 1.18 47.86
N GLY A 24 19.11 -0.02 48.43
CA GLY A 24 18.40 -0.43 49.64
C GLY A 24 17.01 -1.00 49.39
N TRP A 25 16.66 -1.33 48.14
CA TRP A 25 15.42 -2.03 47.86
C TRP A 25 15.52 -3.48 48.31
N THR A 26 14.42 -4.02 48.82
CA THR A 26 14.34 -5.45 49.14
C THR A 26 14.51 -6.29 47.88
N TRP A 27 14.87 -7.57 48.05
CA TRP A 27 15.18 -8.44 46.92
C TRP A 27 13.95 -8.72 46.02
N GLU A 28 12.74 -8.65 46.56
CA GLU A 28 11.48 -8.83 45.82
C GLU A 28 11.28 -7.78 44.70
N PRO A 29 11.28 -6.46 44.98
CA PRO A 29 11.15 -5.45 43.93
C PRO A 29 12.39 -5.39 43.03
N ALA A 30 13.59 -5.69 43.54
CA ALA A 30 14.80 -5.75 42.71
C ALA A 30 14.73 -6.86 41.65
N LEU A 31 14.21 -8.04 42.03
CA LEU A 31 13.98 -9.16 41.11
C LEU A 31 12.89 -8.83 40.08
N ALA A 32 11.81 -8.17 40.51
CA ALA A 32 10.75 -7.73 39.61
C ALA A 32 11.27 -6.77 38.53
N VAL A 33 12.15 -5.83 38.88
CA VAL A 33 12.81 -4.92 37.92
C VAL A 33 13.73 -5.69 36.97
N ALA A 34 14.50 -6.65 37.48
CA ALA A 34 15.44 -7.43 36.68
C ALA A 34 14.76 -8.24 35.56
N VAL A 35 13.54 -8.73 35.80
CA VAL A 35 12.74 -9.49 34.83
C VAL A 35 11.85 -8.57 33.98
N GLY A 36 11.28 -7.52 34.60
CA GLY A 36 10.33 -6.61 33.94
C GLY A 36 10.97 -5.72 32.88
N VAL A 37 12.18 -5.20 33.12
CA VAL A 37 12.88 -4.30 32.18
C VAL A 37 13.16 -4.98 30.82
N PRO A 38 13.72 -6.21 30.75
CA PRO A 38 13.89 -6.92 29.50
C PRO A 38 12.59 -7.18 28.74
N LEU A 39 11.51 -7.53 29.45
CA LEU A 39 10.20 -7.79 28.85
C LEU A 39 9.59 -6.53 28.24
N LEU A 40 9.64 -5.41 28.97
CA LEU A 40 9.20 -4.11 28.47
C LEU A 40 10.00 -3.69 27.23
N LEU A 41 11.33 -3.76 27.30
CA LEU A 41 12.20 -3.42 26.17
C LEU A 41 11.98 -4.31 24.94
N ALA A 42 11.73 -5.61 25.14
CA ALA A 42 11.41 -6.55 24.06
C ALA A 42 10.03 -6.30 23.42
N ALA A 43 9.09 -5.71 24.17
CA ALA A 43 7.76 -5.37 23.68
C ALA A 43 7.71 -4.03 22.91
N ILE A 44 8.65 -3.11 23.15
CA ILE A 44 8.72 -1.79 22.47
C ILE A 44 8.60 -1.91 20.95
N PRO A 45 9.36 -2.78 20.24
CA PRO A 45 9.25 -2.89 18.79
C PRO A 45 7.85 -3.28 18.34
N HIS A 46 7.16 -4.17 19.05
CA HIS A 46 5.81 -4.63 18.72
C HIS A 46 4.76 -3.54 18.94
N VAL A 47 4.89 -2.75 20.01
CA VAL A 47 4.00 -1.63 20.29
C VAL A 47 4.27 -0.46 19.33
N VAL A 48 5.53 -0.16 19.05
CA VAL A 48 5.93 0.90 18.11
C VAL A 48 5.57 0.54 16.66
N THR A 49 5.70 -0.73 16.25
CA THR A 49 5.22 -1.17 14.93
C THR A 49 3.69 -1.21 14.84
N GLY A 50 2.99 -1.49 15.94
CA GLY A 50 1.52 -1.36 16.00
C GLY A 50 1.01 0.08 15.98
N MET A 51 1.82 1.04 16.46
CA MET A 51 1.51 2.49 16.43
C MET A 51 2.01 3.19 15.16
N ARG A 52 2.69 2.48 14.26
CA ARG A 52 2.96 2.99 12.91
C ARG A 52 1.67 2.92 12.09
N THR A 53 0.78 3.89 12.30
CA THR A 53 -0.05 4.33 11.18
C THR A 53 0.91 4.78 10.07
N PRO A 54 0.73 4.35 8.81
CA PRO A 54 1.49 4.92 7.71
C PRO A 54 1.27 6.42 7.78
N SER A 55 2.31 7.18 8.08
CA SER A 55 2.20 8.62 8.08
C SER A 55 2.01 9.04 6.63
N ARG A 56 1.08 9.96 6.37
CA ARG A 56 0.78 10.55 5.05
C ARG A 56 2.02 11.17 4.35
N HIS A 57 3.17 11.18 5.02
CA HIS A 57 4.41 11.82 4.61
C HIS A 57 5.50 10.83 4.15
N GLU A 58 5.24 9.52 4.17
CA GLU A 58 6.13 8.51 3.54
C GLU A 58 5.55 8.01 2.20
N ASP A 59 4.74 8.84 1.53
CA ASP A 59 4.09 8.45 0.28
C ASP A 59 4.98 8.86 -0.90
N PRO A 60 5.68 7.93 -1.58
CA PRO A 60 6.53 8.28 -2.73
C PRO A 60 5.75 8.96 -3.86
N VAL A 61 4.42 8.94 -3.80
CA VAL A 61 3.50 9.55 -4.75
C VAL A 61 3.31 11.06 -4.53
N HIS A 62 3.66 11.60 -3.36
CA HIS A 62 3.33 12.99 -3.01
C HIS A 62 3.99 14.03 -3.94
N ASP A 63 5.22 13.74 -4.39
CA ASP A 63 6.04 14.60 -5.24
C ASP A 63 5.97 14.25 -6.74
N MET A 64 5.25 13.19 -7.11
CA MET A 64 5.13 12.76 -8.50
C MET A 64 4.17 13.65 -9.29
N SER A 65 4.56 14.02 -10.51
CA SER A 65 3.65 14.52 -11.55
C SER A 65 2.64 13.44 -11.98
N GLY A 66 1.65 13.82 -12.79
CA GLY A 66 0.64 12.87 -13.30
C GLY A 66 1.26 11.72 -14.11
N THR A 67 2.18 12.07 -15.01
CA THR A 67 2.88 11.10 -15.86
C THR A 67 3.82 10.21 -15.06
N GLU A 68 4.50 10.76 -14.03
CA GLU A 68 5.33 9.94 -13.12
C GLU A 68 4.48 8.96 -12.30
N PHE A 69 3.23 9.32 -11.98
CA PHE A 69 2.30 8.42 -11.33
C PHE A 69 1.82 7.30 -12.27
N GLU A 70 1.53 7.60 -13.53
CA GLU A 70 1.23 6.59 -14.57
C GLU A 70 2.41 5.62 -14.73
N ASP A 71 3.63 6.13 -14.82
CA ASP A 71 4.86 5.33 -14.87
C ASP A 71 5.04 4.45 -13.63
N TYR A 72 4.71 4.98 -12.45
CA TYR A 72 4.73 4.23 -11.20
C TYR A 72 3.75 3.05 -11.23
N VAL A 73 2.51 3.28 -11.65
CA VAL A 73 1.49 2.23 -11.83
C VAL A 73 1.94 1.22 -12.89
N ALA A 74 2.50 1.68 -14.00
CA ALA A 74 3.02 0.81 -15.06
C ALA A 74 4.15 -0.10 -14.57
N ARG A 75 5.07 0.39 -13.72
CA ARG A 75 6.12 -0.44 -13.11
C ARG A 75 5.53 -1.55 -12.23
N ILE A 76 4.51 -1.23 -11.43
CA ILE A 76 3.82 -2.25 -10.62
C ILE A 76 3.13 -3.27 -11.52
N ALA A 77 2.42 -2.83 -12.55
CA ALA A 77 1.76 -3.71 -13.52
C ALA A 77 2.76 -4.63 -14.24
N ARG A 78 3.91 -4.12 -14.68
CA ARG A 78 4.98 -4.90 -15.33
C ARG A 78 5.53 -5.98 -14.39
N SER A 79 5.60 -5.70 -13.08
CA SER A 79 6.03 -6.69 -12.06
C SER A 79 5.09 -7.89 -11.92
N CYS A 80 3.89 -7.85 -12.54
CA CYS A 80 2.98 -8.99 -12.60
C CYS A 80 3.41 -10.05 -13.63
N GLY A 81 4.36 -9.73 -14.52
CA GLY A 81 4.82 -10.63 -15.58
C GLY A 81 3.89 -10.70 -16.79
N VAL A 82 3.07 -9.67 -17.00
CA VAL A 82 2.12 -9.55 -18.12
C VAL A 82 2.50 -8.37 -19.03
N PRO A 83 2.08 -8.36 -20.31
CA PRO A 83 2.28 -7.21 -21.18
C PRO A 83 1.63 -5.95 -20.61
N VAL A 84 2.32 -4.82 -20.73
CA VAL A 84 1.83 -3.50 -20.32
C VAL A 84 2.17 -2.50 -21.42
N ILE A 85 1.15 -1.82 -21.93
CA ILE A 85 1.26 -0.76 -22.91
C ILE A 85 0.83 0.54 -22.22
N MET A 86 1.66 1.58 -22.32
CA MET A 86 1.23 2.94 -21.99
C MET A 86 0.65 3.57 -23.25
N THR A 87 -0.49 4.23 -23.14
CA THR A 87 -1.11 4.93 -24.26
C THR A 87 -0.46 6.30 -24.46
N GLU A 88 -0.73 6.91 -25.61
CA GLU A 88 -0.26 8.27 -25.89
C GLU A 88 -1.00 9.30 -25.04
N LEU A 89 -0.35 10.40 -24.68
CA LEU A 89 -0.96 11.47 -23.87
C LEU A 89 -2.18 12.15 -24.54
N SER A 90 -2.39 11.93 -25.83
CA SER A 90 -3.52 12.47 -26.59
C SER A 90 -4.21 11.36 -27.39
N GLY A 91 -5.55 11.33 -27.36
CA GLY A 91 -6.32 10.35 -28.13
C GLY A 91 -6.36 8.94 -27.51
N ASP A 92 -6.05 8.83 -26.22
CA ASP A 92 -6.08 7.59 -25.43
C ASP A 92 -7.50 7.12 -25.06
N TRP A 93 -8.49 8.00 -25.22
CA TRP A 93 -9.88 7.79 -24.82
C TRP A 93 -10.07 7.64 -23.30
N GLY A 94 -9.15 8.20 -22.50
CA GLY A 94 -9.19 8.07 -21.04
C GLY A 94 -8.72 6.70 -20.53
N VAL A 95 -7.69 6.14 -21.16
CA VAL A 95 -7.07 4.87 -20.77
C VAL A 95 -5.58 5.10 -20.80
N ASP A 96 -4.92 5.23 -19.64
CA ASP A 96 -3.48 5.50 -19.59
C ASP A 96 -2.65 4.23 -19.81
N LEU A 97 -3.16 3.07 -19.34
CA LEU A 97 -2.47 1.78 -19.46
C LEU A 97 -3.40 0.68 -19.96
N ILE A 98 -2.84 -0.20 -20.79
CA ILE A 98 -3.44 -1.47 -21.20
C ILE A 98 -2.59 -2.60 -20.66
N VAL A 99 -3.18 -3.47 -19.85
CA VAL A 99 -2.48 -4.54 -19.14
C VAL A 99 -3.05 -5.91 -19.52
N GLY A 100 -2.16 -6.86 -19.80
CA GLY A 100 -2.52 -8.24 -20.12
C GLY A 100 -2.72 -8.51 -21.61
N THR A 101 -3.31 -9.65 -21.90
CA THR A 101 -3.61 -10.14 -23.25
C THR A 101 -5.09 -10.52 -23.36
N ARG A 102 -5.60 -10.58 -24.60
CA ARG A 102 -6.97 -11.06 -24.84
C ARG A 102 -7.15 -12.48 -24.27
N PRO A 103 -8.36 -12.84 -23.81
CA PRO A 103 -9.55 -11.97 -23.74
C PRO A 103 -9.57 -11.00 -22.53
N ASN A 104 -8.69 -11.18 -21.55
CA ASN A 104 -8.76 -10.51 -20.25
C ASN A 104 -7.91 -9.23 -20.16
N ARG A 105 -7.91 -8.41 -21.21
CA ARG A 105 -7.18 -7.13 -21.15
C ARG A 105 -7.86 -6.16 -20.18
N LEU A 106 -7.03 -5.48 -19.40
CA LEU A 106 -7.42 -4.49 -18.42
C LEU A 106 -7.03 -3.09 -18.90
N ALA A 107 -8.02 -2.20 -19.01
CA ALA A 107 -7.80 -0.77 -19.18
C ALA A 107 -7.66 -0.10 -17.81
N ILE A 108 -6.61 0.69 -17.62
CA ILE A 108 -6.36 1.42 -16.37
C ILE A 108 -6.31 2.91 -16.66
N GLN A 109 -7.12 3.70 -15.95
CA GLN A 109 -6.96 5.14 -15.82
C GLN A 109 -6.28 5.46 -14.48
N CYS A 110 -5.19 6.18 -14.53
CA CYS A 110 -4.47 6.75 -13.41
C CYS A 110 -4.95 8.18 -13.14
N LYS A 111 -5.22 8.53 -11.88
CA LYS A 111 -5.52 9.90 -11.47
C LYS A 111 -4.68 10.28 -10.26
N ARG A 112 -3.72 11.18 -10.46
CA ARG A 112 -2.98 11.83 -9.36
C ARG A 112 -3.63 13.17 -9.05
N LEU A 113 -4.38 13.26 -7.94
CA LEU A 113 -5.13 14.47 -7.55
C LEU A 113 -4.91 14.81 -6.06
N SER A 114 -5.11 16.09 -5.72
CA SER A 114 -5.10 16.59 -4.34
C SER A 114 -6.42 16.35 -3.60
N ARG A 115 -7.46 15.95 -4.32
CA ARG A 115 -8.83 15.72 -3.82
C ARG A 115 -9.35 14.35 -4.26
N PRO A 116 -10.40 13.84 -3.61
CA PRO A 116 -11.03 12.59 -4.02
C PRO A 116 -11.46 12.60 -5.50
N VAL A 117 -11.30 11.45 -6.15
CA VAL A 117 -11.61 11.24 -7.56
C VAL A 117 -13.12 11.14 -7.76
N GLY A 118 -13.62 11.91 -8.72
CA GLY A 118 -15.03 11.95 -9.12
C GLY A 118 -15.43 10.83 -10.09
N PRO A 119 -16.72 10.72 -10.43
CA PRO A 119 -17.22 9.69 -11.36
C PRO A 119 -16.67 9.83 -12.79
N GLY A 120 -16.19 11.01 -13.19
CA GLY A 120 -15.62 11.24 -14.52
C GLY A 120 -14.50 10.26 -14.89
N ALA A 121 -13.59 9.94 -13.95
CA ALA A 121 -12.52 8.97 -14.20
C ALA A 121 -13.05 7.56 -14.51
N VAL A 122 -14.19 7.18 -13.91
CA VAL A 122 -14.85 5.91 -14.20
C VAL A 122 -15.53 5.96 -15.57
N GLN A 123 -16.19 7.08 -15.90
CA GLN A 123 -16.82 7.27 -17.21
C GLN A 123 -15.81 7.18 -18.35
N GLU A 124 -14.66 7.86 -18.18
CA GLU A 124 -13.53 7.85 -19.11
C GLU A 124 -13.06 6.42 -19.38
N VAL A 125 -12.62 5.68 -18.37
CA VAL A 125 -12.06 4.34 -18.57
C VAL A 125 -13.10 3.32 -19.06
N VAL A 126 -14.37 3.44 -18.63
CA VAL A 126 -15.45 2.55 -19.07
C VAL A 126 -15.79 2.78 -20.54
N ALA A 127 -15.80 4.04 -20.99
CA ALA A 127 -16.02 4.36 -22.39
C ALA A 127 -14.79 4.07 -23.26
N GLY A 128 -13.59 4.24 -22.72
CA GLY A 128 -12.32 4.03 -23.44
C GLY A 128 -11.91 2.57 -23.58
N ALA A 129 -12.28 1.69 -22.63
CA ALA A 129 -11.87 0.28 -22.65
C ALA A 129 -12.26 -0.46 -23.96
N PRO A 130 -13.49 -0.33 -24.50
CA PRO A 130 -13.84 -0.92 -25.78
C PRO A 130 -13.00 -0.40 -26.96
N MET A 131 -12.60 0.89 -26.94
CA MET A 131 -11.75 1.48 -27.98
C MET A 131 -10.35 0.86 -28.00
N GLN A 132 -9.91 0.31 -26.87
CA GLN A 132 -8.63 -0.40 -26.71
C GLN A 132 -8.80 -1.93 -26.67
N ASP A 133 -10.02 -2.44 -26.92
CA ASP A 133 -10.38 -3.86 -26.90
C ASP A 133 -10.03 -4.53 -25.54
N CYS A 134 -10.24 -3.79 -24.45
CA CYS A 134 -10.13 -4.22 -23.06
C CYS A 134 -11.48 -4.73 -22.53
N ALA A 135 -11.45 -5.83 -21.79
CA ALA A 135 -12.63 -6.45 -21.18
C ALA A 135 -12.89 -5.98 -19.75
N HIS A 136 -11.86 -5.46 -19.08
CA HIS A 136 -11.94 -5.02 -17.69
C HIS A 136 -11.45 -3.59 -17.55
N THR A 137 -11.95 -2.91 -16.52
CA THR A 137 -11.61 -1.51 -16.23
C THR A 137 -11.12 -1.36 -14.80
N MET A 138 -10.19 -0.43 -14.62
CA MET A 138 -9.68 -0.05 -13.32
C MET A 138 -9.37 1.45 -13.28
N VAL A 139 -9.65 2.09 -12.16
CA VAL A 139 -9.15 3.43 -11.86
C VAL A 139 -8.19 3.33 -10.68
N VAL A 140 -6.97 3.85 -10.86
CA VAL A 140 -5.94 3.90 -9.82
C VAL A 140 -5.67 5.35 -9.44
N THR A 141 -5.59 5.66 -8.15
CA THR A 141 -5.34 7.02 -7.68
C THR A 141 -4.46 7.04 -6.43
N ASN A 142 -3.82 8.19 -6.20
CA ASN A 142 -3.12 8.49 -4.95
C ASN A 142 -4.08 8.94 -3.81
N ASN A 143 -5.37 9.10 -4.10
CA ASN A 143 -6.36 9.65 -3.17
C ASN A 143 -7.51 8.65 -2.93
N ASP A 144 -8.60 9.13 -2.35
CA ASP A 144 -9.84 8.39 -2.22
C ASP A 144 -10.79 8.62 -3.40
N PHE A 145 -11.87 7.85 -3.45
CA PHE A 145 -12.98 8.04 -4.39
C PHE A 145 -14.20 8.64 -3.72
N THR A 146 -14.87 9.54 -4.44
CA THR A 146 -16.18 10.06 -4.04
C THR A 146 -17.23 8.94 -3.98
N PRO A 147 -18.31 9.08 -3.17
CA PRO A 147 -19.41 8.11 -3.16
C PRO A 147 -20.05 7.90 -4.53
N ALA A 148 -20.16 8.96 -5.34
CA ALA A 148 -20.67 8.87 -6.71
C ALA A 148 -19.77 8.03 -7.62
N ALA A 149 -18.44 8.18 -7.51
CA ALA A 149 -17.49 7.35 -8.26
C ALA A 149 -17.59 5.87 -7.85
N ARG A 150 -17.69 5.58 -6.55
CA ARG A 150 -17.86 4.21 -6.05
C ARG A 150 -19.14 3.56 -6.57
N LYS A 151 -20.27 4.28 -6.50
CA LYS A 151 -21.56 3.81 -7.01
C LYS A 151 -21.52 3.54 -8.52
N LEU A 152 -20.88 4.42 -9.30
CA LEU A 152 -20.76 4.24 -10.74
C LEU A 152 -19.84 3.06 -11.09
N ALA A 153 -18.73 2.92 -10.36
CA ALA A 153 -17.79 1.83 -10.58
C ALA A 153 -18.42 0.46 -10.31
N GLU A 154 -19.21 0.34 -9.25
CA GLU A 154 -19.98 -0.86 -8.93
C GLU A 154 -20.94 -1.25 -10.08
N LEU A 155 -21.65 -0.27 -10.65
CA LEU A 155 -22.58 -0.51 -11.76
C LEU A 155 -21.88 -1.05 -13.02
N HIS A 156 -20.64 -0.65 -13.26
CA HIS A 156 -19.88 -0.98 -14.47
C HIS A 156 -18.80 -2.06 -14.25
N ASP A 157 -18.76 -2.73 -13.09
CA ASP A 157 -17.67 -3.65 -12.69
C ASP A 157 -16.27 -3.04 -12.88
N CYS A 158 -16.14 -1.73 -12.62
CA CYS A 158 -14.87 -1.02 -12.66
C CYS A 158 -14.18 -1.12 -11.30
N THR A 159 -12.96 -1.64 -11.29
CA THR A 159 -12.19 -1.79 -10.05
C THR A 159 -11.56 -0.46 -9.64
N LEU A 160 -11.78 -0.07 -8.38
CA LEU A 160 -11.20 1.14 -7.82
C LEU A 160 -10.03 0.79 -6.92
N VAL A 161 -8.89 1.46 -7.12
CA VAL A 161 -7.70 1.32 -6.26
C VAL A 161 -7.33 2.68 -5.71
N SER A 162 -7.63 2.90 -4.43
CA SER A 162 -7.30 4.13 -3.72
C SER A 162 -5.82 4.20 -3.33
N GLY A 163 -5.37 5.36 -2.86
CA GLY A 163 -4.00 5.55 -2.36
C GLY A 163 -3.64 4.52 -1.27
N ALA A 164 -4.57 4.24 -0.35
CA ALA A 164 -4.39 3.24 0.70
C ALA A 164 -4.24 1.81 0.18
N GLU A 165 -4.72 1.53 -1.03
CA GLU A 165 -4.73 0.21 -1.67
C GLU A 165 -3.59 0.01 -2.67
N LEU A 166 -2.76 1.03 -2.93
CA LEU A 166 -1.64 0.94 -3.89
C LEU A 166 -0.67 -0.20 -3.56
N THR A 167 -0.46 -0.50 -2.28
CA THR A 167 0.36 -1.64 -1.84
C THR A 167 -0.19 -3.00 -2.29
N ARG A 168 -1.50 -3.09 -2.56
CA ARG A 168 -2.21 -4.30 -3.02
C ARG A 168 -2.40 -4.33 -4.54
N LEU A 169 -2.08 -3.25 -5.25
CA LEU A 169 -2.33 -3.09 -6.68
C LEU A 169 -1.80 -4.27 -7.51
N ARG A 170 -0.59 -4.76 -7.22
CA ARG A 170 -0.02 -5.94 -7.88
C ARG A 170 -0.94 -7.17 -7.80
N GLY A 171 -1.51 -7.42 -6.62
CA GLY A 171 -2.43 -8.54 -6.41
C GLY A 171 -3.73 -8.36 -7.19
N LEU A 172 -4.29 -7.15 -7.17
CA LEU A 172 -5.54 -6.82 -7.86
C LEU A 172 -5.40 -6.96 -9.39
N ILE A 173 -4.30 -6.46 -9.96
CA ILE A 173 -4.02 -6.62 -11.40
C ILE A 173 -3.91 -8.10 -11.77
N ARG A 174 -3.20 -8.90 -10.96
CA ARG A 174 -3.07 -10.35 -11.23
C ARG A 174 -4.42 -11.05 -11.20
N GLN A 175 -5.26 -10.74 -10.21
CA GLN A 175 -6.60 -11.32 -10.11
C GLN A 175 -7.44 -11.00 -11.35
N GLN A 176 -7.42 -9.76 -11.84
CA GLN A 176 -8.22 -9.36 -13.00
C GLN A 176 -7.71 -9.96 -14.32
N VAL A 177 -6.39 -10.02 -14.51
CA VAL A 177 -5.80 -10.41 -15.80
C VAL A 177 -5.59 -11.92 -15.90
N LEU A 178 -5.26 -12.60 -14.79
CA LEU A 178 -4.86 -14.02 -14.79
C LEU A 178 -5.94 -14.95 -14.26
N GLU A 179 -6.81 -14.48 -13.37
CA GLU A 179 -7.72 -15.36 -12.61
C GLU A 179 -9.19 -15.23 -13.04
N ARG A 180 -9.58 -14.13 -13.69
CA ARG A 180 -10.90 -14.01 -14.32
C ARG A 180 -10.95 -14.90 -15.59
N ARG A 181 -11.92 -15.81 -15.63
CA ARG A 181 -12.22 -16.67 -16.78
C ARG A 181 -13.42 -16.13 -17.55
#